data_AF-A0A940C489-F1
#
_entry.id   AF-A0A940C489-F1
#
_cell.length_a   1.000
_cell.length_b   1.000
_cell.length_c   1.000
_cell.angle_alpha   90.00
_cell.angle_beta   90.00
_cell.angle_gamma   90.00
#
_symmetry.space_group_name_H-M   'P 1'
#
loop_
_entity.id
_entity.type
_entity.pdbx_description
1 polymer ?
#
loop_
_entity_poly.entity_id
_entity_poly.type
_entity_poly.pdbx_seq_one_letter_code
_entity_poly.pdbx_strand_id
1 'polypeptide(L)'
;MAERVTIKTASQLEKMRVAGRLVGETLNHLEKLVEVGITTYDLDHEAEAFIRKHGGIPSFLHYNGYPASICTSINEVVVHGIPSRKRKLKDGDIISIDCGAIVDGWHGDAARTFLVGNVAPEVQKLVEVTRECFFLGAEQAV
;
A
#
# COMPACT_ATOMS: atom_id res chain seq x y z
N MET A 1 4.98 3.16 33.20
CA MET A 1 5.65 3.39 31.90
C MET A 1 5.19 2.27 30.99
N ALA A 2 4.51 2.56 29.88
CA ALA A 2 4.19 1.51 28.92
C ALA A 2 5.50 0.98 28.32
N GLU A 3 5.62 -0.34 28.12
CA GLU A 3 6.74 -0.93 27.38
C GLU A 3 6.85 -0.27 26.00
N ARG A 4 8.09 0.02 25.55
CA ARG A 4 8.34 0.67 24.24
C ARG A 4 7.89 -0.18 23.05
N VAL A 5 7.70 -1.49 23.25
CA VAL A 5 7.15 -2.45 22.28
C VAL A 5 6.18 -3.36 23.01
N THR A 6 4.96 -3.52 22.47
CA THR A 6 3.93 -4.38 23.07
C THR A 6 4.09 -5.83 22.61
N ILE A 7 4.31 -6.76 23.53
CA ILE A 7 4.26 -8.20 23.25
C ILE A 7 2.82 -8.62 23.01
N LYS A 8 2.53 -9.13 21.81
CA LYS A 8 1.17 -9.50 21.39
C LYS A 8 0.79 -10.88 21.90
N THR A 9 -0.45 -11.04 22.34
CA THR A 9 -1.02 -12.36 22.65
C THR A 9 -1.40 -13.10 21.37
N ALA A 10 -1.61 -14.42 21.44
CA ALA A 10 -2.05 -15.21 20.29
C ALA A 10 -3.34 -14.68 19.64
N SER A 11 -4.30 -14.23 20.46
CA SER A 11 -5.55 -13.63 19.95
C SER A 11 -5.30 -12.29 19.24
N GLN A 12 -4.38 -11.47 19.75
CA GLN A 12 -4.01 -10.21 19.12
C GLN A 12 -3.28 -10.45 17.79
N LEU A 13 -2.39 -11.45 17.73
CA LEU A 13 -1.74 -11.87 16.49
C LEU A 13 -2.75 -12.32 15.44
N GLU A 14 -3.81 -13.03 15.82
CA GLU A 14 -4.84 -13.42 14.86
C GLU A 14 -5.60 -12.23 14.29
N LYS A 15 -5.92 -11.22 15.12
CA LYS A 15 -6.53 -9.98 14.63
C LYS A 15 -5.59 -9.22 13.68
N MET A 16 -4.29 -9.19 13.97
CA MET A 16 -3.29 -8.62 13.06
C MET A 16 -3.25 -9.37 11.72
N ARG A 17 -3.35 -10.71 11.73
CA ARG A 17 -3.40 -11.50 10.49
C ARG A 17 -4.61 -11.18 9.64
N VAL A 18 -5.77 -10.97 10.25
CA VAL A 18 -6.99 -10.58 9.51
C VAL A 18 -6.81 -9.21 8.85
N ALA A 19 -6.35 -8.21 9.60
CA ALA A 19 -6.12 -6.87 9.05
C ALA A 19 -5.04 -6.86 7.96
N GLY A 20 -3.91 -7.56 8.18
CA GLY A 20 -2.85 -7.71 7.19
C GLY A 20 -3.28 -8.45 5.92
N ARG A 21 -4.16 -9.46 6.05
CA ARG A 21 -4.74 -10.17 4.90
C ARG A 21 -5.59 -9.23 4.05
N LEU A 22 -6.44 -8.41 4.66
CA LEU A 22 -7.26 -7.44 3.92
C LEU A 22 -6.39 -6.45 3.13
N VAL A 23 -5.32 -5.92 3.74
CA VAL A 23 -4.36 -5.06 3.02
C VAL A 23 -3.70 -5.79 1.86
N GLY A 24 -3.23 -7.02 2.07
CA GLY A 24 -2.62 -7.83 1.02
C GLY A 24 -3.57 -8.12 -0.14
N GLU A 25 -4.84 -8.43 0.16
CA GLU A 25 -5.90 -8.64 -0.84
C GLU A 25 -6.24 -7.36 -1.60
N THR A 26 -6.26 -6.21 -0.91
CA THR A 26 -6.46 -4.89 -1.53
C THR A 26 -5.33 -4.57 -2.50
N LEU A 27 -4.07 -4.75 -2.10
CA LEU A 27 -2.91 -4.53 -3.00
C LEU A 27 -2.94 -5.47 -4.22
N ASN A 28 -3.30 -6.74 -4.03
CA ASN A 28 -3.47 -7.70 -5.14
C ASN A 28 -4.62 -7.31 -6.08
N HIS A 29 -5.66 -6.66 -5.57
CA HIS A 29 -6.75 -6.13 -6.38
C HIS A 29 -6.27 -4.93 -7.21
N LEU A 30 -5.60 -3.97 -6.57
CA LEU A 30 -5.09 -2.75 -7.22
C LEU A 30 -4.02 -3.05 -8.27
N GLU A 31 -3.16 -4.05 -8.05
CA GLU A 31 -2.16 -4.50 -9.04
C GLU A 31 -2.77 -4.79 -10.42
N LYS A 32 -3.99 -5.34 -10.45
CA LYS A 32 -4.71 -5.67 -11.69
C LYS A 32 -5.25 -4.44 -12.42
N LEU A 33 -5.29 -3.29 -11.75
CA LEU A 33 -5.81 -2.02 -12.27
C LEU A 33 -4.68 -1.06 -12.65
N VAL A 34 -3.43 -1.34 -12.27
CA VAL A 34 -2.29 -0.49 -12.62
C VAL A 34 -2.00 -0.64 -14.11
N GLU A 35 -2.49 0.34 -14.89
CA GLU A 35 -2.28 0.41 -16.33
C GLU A 35 -2.11 1.86 -16.81
N VAL A 36 -1.62 2.04 -18.04
CA VAL A 36 -1.46 3.37 -18.64
C VAL A 36 -2.83 4.05 -18.75
N GLY A 37 -2.95 5.28 -18.24
CA GLY A 37 -4.14 6.11 -18.36
C GLY A 37 -5.07 6.12 -17.15
N ILE A 38 -4.98 5.15 -16.24
CA ILE A 38 -5.73 5.17 -14.97
C ILE A 38 -5.25 6.36 -14.12
N THR A 39 -6.17 7.03 -13.42
CA THR A 39 -5.76 8.08 -12.48
C THR A 39 -5.41 7.49 -11.12
N THR A 40 -4.54 8.17 -10.36
CA THR A 40 -4.30 7.76 -8.97
C THR A 40 -5.54 7.89 -8.09
N TYR A 41 -6.46 8.77 -8.46
CA TYR A 41 -7.78 8.85 -7.82
C TYR A 41 -8.63 7.60 -8.06
N ASP A 42 -8.61 7.01 -9.27
CA ASP A 42 -9.38 5.80 -9.54
C ASP A 42 -8.86 4.62 -8.70
N LEU A 43 -7.53 4.51 -8.57
CA LEU A 43 -6.91 3.53 -7.67
C LEU A 43 -7.32 3.73 -6.21
N ASP A 44 -7.36 4.96 -5.73
CA ASP A 44 -7.80 5.29 -4.36
C ASP A 44 -9.27 4.96 -4.13
N HIS A 45 -10.12 5.28 -5.11
CA HIS A 45 -11.54 4.95 -5.04
C HIS A 45 -11.77 3.44 -5.00
N GLU A 46 -11.09 2.66 -5.84
CA GLU A 46 -11.20 1.19 -5.85
C GLU A 46 -10.65 0.58 -4.56
N ALA A 47 -9.55 1.12 -4.01
CA ALA A 47 -9.01 0.69 -2.73
C ALA A 47 -10.01 0.91 -1.59
N GLU A 48 -10.61 2.10 -1.49
CA GLU A 48 -11.62 2.40 -0.48
C GLU A 48 -12.84 1.47 -0.61
N ALA A 49 -13.35 1.31 -1.82
CA ALA A 49 -14.50 0.45 -2.09
C ALA A 49 -14.20 -1.00 -1.71
N PHE A 50 -13.01 -1.51 -2.09
CA PHE A 50 -12.58 -2.87 -1.77
C PHE A 50 -12.44 -3.07 -0.26
N ILE A 51 -11.74 -2.17 0.45
CA ILE A 51 -11.53 -2.26 1.89
C ILE A 51 -12.87 -2.31 2.63
N ARG A 52 -13.78 -1.37 2.32
CA ARG A 52 -15.10 -1.29 2.97
C ARG A 52 -15.97 -2.51 2.65
N LYS A 53 -15.96 -2.98 1.41
CA LYS A 53 -16.72 -4.17 0.99
C LYS A 53 -16.30 -5.43 1.75
N HIS A 54 -15.03 -5.53 2.16
CA HIS A 54 -14.48 -6.65 2.91
C HIS A 54 -14.40 -6.39 4.42
N GLY A 55 -15.18 -5.42 4.92
CA GLY A 55 -15.38 -5.20 6.35
C GLY A 55 -14.30 -4.38 7.05
N GLY A 56 -13.38 -3.74 6.30
CA GLY A 56 -12.37 -2.85 6.85
C GLY A 56 -12.72 -1.38 6.74
N ILE A 57 -11.88 -0.55 7.38
CA ILE A 57 -11.90 0.92 7.27
C ILE A 57 -10.53 1.38 6.75
N PRO A 58 -10.45 2.28 5.75
CA PRO A 58 -9.16 2.80 5.31
C PRO A 58 -8.44 3.53 6.45
N SER A 59 -7.23 3.08 6.80
CA SER A 59 -6.48 3.60 7.95
C SER A 59 -5.99 5.02 7.74
N PHE A 60 -5.67 5.38 6.50
CA PHE A 60 -5.02 6.65 6.18
C PHE A 60 -6.02 7.80 6.02
N LEU A 61 -7.28 7.49 5.70
CA LEU A 61 -8.31 8.49 5.49
C LEU A 61 -8.53 9.30 6.77
N HIS A 62 -8.31 10.61 6.67
CA HIS A 62 -8.36 11.59 7.76
C HIS A 62 -7.27 11.47 8.84
N TYR A 63 -6.30 10.55 8.69
CA TYR A 63 -5.18 10.45 9.62
C TYR A 63 -4.31 11.71 9.54
N ASN A 64 -4.27 12.50 10.62
CA ASN A 64 -3.60 13.80 10.68
C ASN A 64 -3.97 14.75 9.52
N GLY A 65 -5.23 14.67 9.04
CA GLY A 65 -5.71 15.49 7.93
C GLY A 65 -5.36 14.96 6.53
N TYR A 66 -4.79 13.76 6.41
CA TYR A 66 -4.56 13.11 5.12
C TYR A 66 -5.90 12.86 4.39
N PRO A 67 -6.04 13.21 3.11
CA PRO A 67 -7.36 13.34 2.48
C PRO A 67 -7.86 12.09 1.73
N ALA A 68 -7.07 11.02 1.68
CA ALA A 68 -7.33 9.86 0.82
C ALA A 68 -7.16 8.52 1.58
N SER A 69 -7.61 7.44 0.96
CA SER A 69 -7.66 6.09 1.54
C SER A 69 -6.35 5.31 1.39
N ILE A 70 -5.57 5.61 0.33
CA ILE A 70 -4.22 5.08 0.09
C ILE A 70 -3.25 6.21 -0.26
N CYS A 71 -1.94 5.94 -0.19
CA CYS A 71 -0.95 6.82 -0.80
C CYS A 71 -0.55 6.30 -2.18
N THR A 72 -0.43 7.20 -3.15
CA THR A 72 -0.02 6.90 -4.53
C THR A 72 1.19 7.75 -4.91
N SER A 73 2.37 7.15 -4.94
CA SER A 73 3.65 7.85 -5.10
C SER A 73 4.29 7.46 -6.42
N ILE A 74 4.19 8.35 -7.42
CA ILE A 74 4.71 8.11 -8.77
C ILE A 74 6.15 8.64 -8.86
N ASN A 75 7.04 7.83 -9.43
CA ASN A 75 8.41 8.19 -9.79
C ASN A 75 9.20 8.84 -8.64
N GLU A 76 9.45 10.15 -8.71
CA GLU A 76 10.26 10.91 -7.73
C GLU A 76 9.59 11.08 -6.37
N VAL A 77 8.28 10.81 -6.26
CA VAL A 77 7.56 10.88 -4.99
C VAL A 77 7.95 9.67 -4.14
N VAL A 78 8.69 9.93 -3.05
CA VAL A 78 9.24 8.87 -2.20
C VAL A 78 8.14 8.13 -1.42
N VAL A 79 7.31 8.86 -0.68
CA VAL A 79 6.18 8.34 0.11
C VAL A 79 5.06 9.37 0.22
N HIS A 80 3.88 8.94 0.66
CA HIS A 80 2.74 9.80 0.99
C HIS A 80 2.22 10.68 -0.16
N GLY A 81 2.43 10.27 -1.41
CA GLY A 81 1.81 10.95 -2.55
C GLY A 81 0.29 10.95 -2.44
N ILE A 82 -0.34 12.10 -2.66
CA ILE A 82 -1.80 12.27 -2.55
C ILE A 82 -2.48 11.90 -3.88
N PRO A 83 -3.44 10.97 -3.90
CA PRO A 83 -4.26 10.64 -5.06
C PRO A 83 -4.90 11.87 -5.73
N SER A 84 -4.96 11.88 -7.07
CA SER A 84 -5.45 13.03 -7.83
C SER A 84 -6.10 12.62 -9.15
N ARG A 85 -7.28 13.19 -9.42
CA ARG A 85 -8.00 13.02 -10.70
C ARG A 85 -7.21 13.53 -11.91
N LYS A 86 -6.24 14.41 -11.69
CA LYS A 86 -5.42 15.01 -12.75
C LYS A 86 -4.17 14.19 -13.07
N ARG A 87 -3.78 13.26 -12.18
CA ARG A 87 -2.54 12.48 -12.32
C ARG A 87 -2.86 11.10 -12.88
N LYS A 88 -2.70 10.97 -14.19
CA LYS A 88 -2.79 9.68 -14.91
C LYS A 88 -1.43 9.01 -14.95
N LEU A 89 -1.42 7.69 -14.80
CA LEU A 89 -0.23 6.88 -15.03
C LEU A 89 0.14 6.90 -16.51
N LYS A 90 1.43 6.98 -16.80
CA LYS A 90 1.99 7.00 -18.15
C LYS A 90 2.84 5.76 -18.38
N ASP A 91 3.00 5.41 -19.65
CA ASP A 91 3.95 4.37 -20.05
C ASP A 91 5.35 4.73 -19.55
N GLY A 92 6.00 3.79 -18.87
CA GLY A 92 7.32 3.98 -18.27
C GLY A 92 7.33 4.50 -16.83
N ASP A 93 6.18 4.84 -16.25
CA ASP A 93 6.09 5.21 -14.83
C ASP A 93 6.32 3.99 -13.92
N ILE A 94 6.73 4.26 -12.68
CA ILE A 94 6.52 3.36 -11.55
C ILE A 94 5.63 4.05 -10.52
N ILE A 95 4.82 3.26 -9.82
CA ILE A 95 3.94 3.75 -8.75
C ILE A 95 4.08 2.89 -7.51
N SER A 96 4.46 3.51 -6.39
CA SER A 96 4.30 2.92 -5.06
C SER A 96 2.88 3.18 -4.56
N ILE A 97 2.18 2.10 -4.21
CA ILE A 97 0.89 2.14 -3.53
C ILE A 97 1.09 1.69 -2.10
N ASP A 98 0.80 2.58 -1.16
CA ASP A 98 0.79 2.30 0.27
C ASP A 98 -0.64 2.18 0.76
N CYS A 99 -0.96 1.09 1.46
CA CYS A 99 -2.32 0.73 1.85
C CYS A 99 -2.37 0.32 3.31
N GLY A 100 -3.21 1.00 4.08
CA GLY A 100 -3.54 0.64 5.45
C GLY A 100 -5.03 0.39 5.62
N ALA A 101 -5.39 -0.65 6.37
CA ALA A 101 -6.79 -0.94 6.72
C ALA A 101 -6.94 -1.33 8.20
N ILE A 102 -8.08 -0.95 8.78
CA ILE A 102 -8.47 -1.28 10.16
C ILE A 102 -9.53 -2.38 10.10
N VAL A 103 -9.31 -3.47 10.84
CA VAL A 103 -10.31 -4.52 11.09
C VAL A 103 -10.36 -4.79 12.60
N ASP A 104 -11.53 -4.70 13.21
CA ASP A 104 -11.75 -4.90 14.66
C ASP A 104 -10.77 -4.11 15.56
N GLY A 105 -10.39 -2.90 15.14
CA GLY A 105 -9.47 -2.02 15.85
C GLY A 105 -7.97 -2.35 15.64
N TRP A 106 -7.63 -3.25 14.73
CA TRP A 106 -6.25 -3.61 14.37
C TRP A 106 -5.91 -3.10 12.98
N HIS A 107 -4.75 -2.47 12.87
CA HIS A 107 -4.22 -2.00 11.61
C HIS A 107 -3.40 -3.10 10.92
N GLY A 108 -3.66 -3.29 9.63
CA GLY A 108 -2.71 -3.83 8.67
C GLY A 108 -2.11 -2.67 7.88
N ASP A 109 -0.86 -2.83 7.45
CA ASP A 109 -0.12 -1.82 6.70
C ASP A 109 0.91 -2.50 5.79
N ALA A 110 0.95 -2.10 4.52
CA ALA A 110 1.93 -2.55 3.54
C ALA A 110 1.91 -1.67 2.28
N ALA A 111 3.07 -1.53 1.66
CA ALA A 111 3.25 -0.88 0.37
C ALA A 111 3.91 -1.80 -0.66
N ARG A 112 3.60 -1.57 -1.94
CA ARG A 112 4.26 -2.22 -3.09
C ARG A 112 4.46 -1.23 -4.22
N THR A 113 5.55 -1.39 -4.96
CA THR A 113 5.83 -0.62 -6.18
C THR A 113 5.49 -1.45 -7.41
N PHE A 114 4.70 -0.88 -8.31
CA PHE A 114 4.26 -1.50 -9.56
C PHE A 114 4.85 -0.79 -10.77
N LEU A 115 5.13 -1.56 -11.82
CA LEU A 115 5.58 -1.07 -13.12
C LEU A 115 4.38 -0.68 -13.98
N VAL A 116 4.44 0.45 -14.69
CA VAL A 116 3.37 0.90 -15.59
C VAL A 116 3.83 0.77 -17.04
N GLY A 117 3.27 -0.20 -17.77
CA GLY A 117 3.61 -0.43 -19.17
C GLY A 117 5.08 -0.82 -19.36
N ASN A 118 5.76 -0.17 -20.31
CA ASN A 118 7.15 -0.45 -20.67
C ASN A 118 8.12 0.44 -19.90
N VAL A 119 8.68 -0.10 -18.82
CA VAL A 119 9.61 0.60 -17.94
C VAL A 119 11.06 0.38 -18.39
N ALA A 120 11.91 1.42 -18.28
CA ALA A 120 13.32 1.31 -18.63
C ALA A 120 14.06 0.29 -17.73
N PRO A 121 15.08 -0.45 -18.24
CA PRO A 121 15.76 -1.51 -17.48
C PRO A 121 16.32 -1.06 -16.13
N GLU A 122 16.86 0.15 -16.05
CA GLU A 122 17.38 0.72 -14.81
C GLU A 122 16.29 1.01 -13.76
N VAL A 123 15.09 1.38 -14.21
CA VAL A 123 13.94 1.63 -13.33
C VAL A 123 13.35 0.30 -12.86
N GLN A 124 13.26 -0.69 -13.75
CA GLN A 124 12.91 -2.06 -13.34
C GLN A 124 13.89 -2.59 -12.29
N LYS A 125 15.20 -2.40 -12.51
CA LYS A 125 16.23 -2.82 -11.56
C LYS A 125 16.11 -2.15 -10.20
N LEU A 126 15.73 -0.86 -10.16
CA LEU A 126 15.45 -0.15 -8.90
C LEU A 126 14.33 -0.81 -8.10
N VAL A 127 13.22 -1.17 -8.76
CA VAL A 127 12.08 -1.84 -8.10
C VAL A 127 12.48 -3.22 -7.59
N GLU A 128 13.22 -3.99 -8.40
CA GLU A 128 13.71 -5.32 -8.03
C GLU A 128 14.64 -5.28 -6.81
N VAL A 129 15.65 -4.40 -6.81
CA VAL A 129 16.60 -4.26 -5.71
C VAL A 129 15.90 -3.76 -4.44
N THR A 130 14.96 -2.83 -4.57
CA THR A 130 14.15 -2.37 -3.42
C THR A 130 13.39 -3.53 -2.78
N ARG A 131 12.78 -4.41 -3.60
CA ARG A 131 12.08 -5.61 -3.14
C ARG A 131 13.03 -6.61 -2.50
N GLU A 132 14.21 -6.82 -3.08
CA GLU A 132 15.25 -7.70 -2.53
C GLU A 132 15.70 -7.21 -1.14
N CYS A 133 16.01 -5.92 -0.99
CA CYS A 133 16.40 -5.34 0.29
C CYS A 133 15.32 -5.54 1.37
N PHE A 134 14.03 -5.40 1.02
CA PHE A 134 12.94 -5.64 1.96
C PHE A 134 12.95 -7.07 2.49
N PHE A 135 13.05 -8.09 1.61
CA PHE A 135 13.04 -9.48 2.04
C PHE A 135 14.31 -9.88 2.79
N LEU A 136 15.49 -9.42 2.36
CA LEU A 136 16.74 -9.62 3.10
C LEU A 136 16.66 -9.05 4.52
N GLY A 137 16.05 -7.87 4.68
CA GLY A 137 15.81 -7.28 5.99
C GLY A 137 14.82 -8.10 6.83
N ALA A 138 13.71 -8.55 6.23
CA ALA A 138 12.71 -9.37 6.90
C ALA A 138 13.27 -10.72 7.37
N GLU A 139 14.18 -11.34 6.62
CA GLU A 139 14.86 -12.58 7.00
C GLU A 139 15.73 -12.44 8.26
N GLN A 140 16.15 -11.22 8.62
CA GLN A 140 16.91 -10.97 9.86
C GLN A 140 16.02 -10.77 11.09
N ALA A 141 14.69 -10.71 10.93
CA ALA A 141 13.76 -10.58 12.04
C ALA A 141 13.48 -11.95 12.67
N VAL A 142 14.21 -12.27 13.75
CA VAL A 142 14.06 -13.47 14.60
C VAL A 142 13.18 -13.24 15.82
#